data_AF-A0A838UNJ2-F1
#
_entry.id   AF-A0A838UNJ2-F1
#
_cell.length_a   1.000
_cell.length_b   1.000
_cell.length_c   1.000
_cell.angle_alpha   90.00
_cell.angle_beta   90.00
_cell.angle_gamma   90.00
#
_symmetry.space_group_name_H-M   'P 1'
#
loop_
_entity.id
_entity.type
_entity.pdbx_description
1 polymer ?
#
loop_
_entity_poly.entity_id
_entity_poly.type
_entity_poly.pdbx_seq_one_letter_code
_entity_poly.pdbx_strand_id
1 'polypeptide(L)'
;MNAPALDLATSLIVLPGGRAAIADGAGSREAPTREARELFESGPVLIAHAGMTARRLGLYAPPRSARLFDVLELFAFARPAQFCAPSAVGLARAAGLAEPRDAPSQAGALRSVAA
;
A
#
# COMPACT_ATOMS: atom_id res chain seq x y z
N MET A 1 -21.46 9.32 -9.06
CA MET A 1 -21.22 10.21 -7.92
C MET A 1 -19.73 10.16 -7.63
N ASN A 2 -19.00 11.27 -7.74
CA ASN A 2 -17.61 11.31 -7.29
C ASN A 2 -17.63 11.20 -5.77
N ALA A 3 -16.98 10.17 -5.22
CA ALA A 3 -16.71 10.10 -3.79
C ALA A 3 -15.92 11.35 -3.37
N PRO A 4 -16.14 11.90 -2.17
CA PRO A 4 -15.31 12.99 -1.66
C PRO A 4 -13.84 12.55 -1.71
N ALA A 5 -12.96 13.42 -2.23
CA ALA A 5 -11.54 13.16 -2.24
C ALA A 5 -11.03 13.16 -0.79
N LEU A 6 -10.91 11.98 -0.20
CA LEU A 6 -10.26 11.80 1.09
C LEU A 6 -8.78 12.15 0.95
N ASP A 7 -8.29 13.01 1.85
CA ASP A 7 -6.86 13.27 2.00
C ASP A 7 -6.21 12.09 2.73
N LEU A 8 -6.04 11.00 2.00
CA LEU A 8 -5.38 9.79 2.48
C LEU A 8 -3.87 9.98 2.51
N ALA A 9 -3.23 9.39 3.53
CA ALA A 9 -1.79 9.25 3.61
C ALA A 9 -1.22 8.62 2.32
N THR A 10 0.04 8.94 2.02
CA THR A 10 0.77 8.36 0.89
C THR A 10 0.78 6.84 0.99
N SER A 11 0.49 6.17 -0.12
CA SER A 11 0.63 4.73 -0.24
C SER A 11 2.02 4.34 -0.70
N LEU A 12 2.54 3.23 -0.19
CA LEU A 12 3.86 2.71 -0.51
C LEU A 12 3.76 1.26 -1.00
N ILE A 13 4.35 1.00 -2.15
CA ILE A 13 4.60 -0.33 -2.69
C ILE A 13 6.09 -0.56 -2.79
N VAL A 14 6.53 -1.73 -2.33
CA VAL A 14 7.89 -2.22 -2.52
C VAL A 14 7.77 -3.61 -3.13
N LEU A 15 8.31 -3.82 -4.31
CA LEU A 15 8.35 -5.10 -5.02
C LEU A 15 9.68 -5.82 -4.78
N PRO A 16 9.80 -7.11 -5.13
CA PRO A 16 11.09 -7.79 -5.13
C PRO A 16 12.16 -7.03 -5.93
N GLY A 17 13.41 -7.07 -5.44
CA GLY A 17 14.52 -6.33 -6.06
C GLY A 17 14.58 -4.84 -5.68
N GLY A 18 13.82 -4.39 -4.68
CA GLY A 18 13.88 -3.01 -4.16
C GLY A 18 13.16 -1.97 -5.01
N ARG A 19 12.47 -2.39 -6.08
CA ARG A 19 11.62 -1.52 -6.90
C ARG A 19 10.49 -0.98 -6.05
N ALA A 20 10.45 0.33 -5.83
CA ALA A 20 9.43 0.96 -5.01
C ALA A 20 8.66 2.03 -5.78
N ALA A 21 7.44 2.29 -5.32
CA ALA A 21 6.59 3.35 -5.84
C ALA A 21 5.70 3.88 -4.72
N ILE A 22 5.32 5.14 -4.87
CA ILE A 22 4.39 5.80 -3.97
C ILE A 22 3.22 6.40 -4.75
N ALA A 23 2.08 6.57 -4.07
CA ALA A 23 0.97 7.34 -4.61
C ALA A 23 0.29 8.19 -3.54
N ASP A 24 0.00 9.43 -3.89
CA ASP A 24 -0.69 10.44 -3.07
C ASP A 24 -1.86 11.05 -3.85
N GLY A 25 -2.35 12.22 -3.42
CA GLY A 25 -3.42 12.94 -4.11
C GLY A 25 -3.05 13.48 -5.50
N ALA A 26 -1.75 13.59 -5.83
CA ALA A 26 -1.26 14.08 -7.12
C ALA A 26 -1.06 12.96 -8.15
N GLY A 27 -0.94 11.71 -7.71
CA GLY A 27 -0.81 10.55 -8.59
C GLY A 27 0.18 9.52 -8.06
N SER A 28 0.61 8.60 -8.92
CA SER A 28 1.60 7.57 -8.59
C SER A 28 2.90 7.73 -9.37
N ARG A 29 4.01 7.39 -8.73
CA ARG A 29 5.35 7.42 -9.33
C ARG A 29 6.28 6.40 -8.71
N GLU A 30 7.36 6.07 -9.42
CA GLU A 30 8.47 5.34 -8.83
C GLU A 30 9.12 6.16 -7.70
N ALA A 31 9.69 5.44 -6.74
CA ALA A 31 10.41 6.02 -5.62
C ALA A 31 11.75 5.29 -5.44
N PRO A 32 12.86 6.01 -5.20
CA PRO A 32 14.11 5.38 -4.82
C PRO A 32 13.96 4.66 -3.48
N THR A 33 14.71 3.57 -3.29
CA THR A 33 14.66 2.74 -2.07
C THR A 33 14.86 3.55 -0.79
N ARG A 34 15.68 4.61 -0.83
CA ARG A 34 15.90 5.51 0.31
C ARG A 34 14.61 6.22 0.73
N GLU A 35 13.89 6.80 -0.21
CA GLU A 35 12.61 7.47 0.04
C GLU A 35 11.57 6.47 0.58
N ALA A 36 11.52 5.27 -0.01
CA ALA A 36 10.62 4.20 0.45
C ALA A 36 10.92 3.78 1.90
N ARG A 37 12.19 3.68 2.28
CA ARG A 37 12.60 3.40 3.67
C ARG A 37 12.21 4.53 4.61
N GLU A 38 12.53 5.77 4.26
CA GLU A 38 12.22 6.95 5.06
C GLU A 38 10.71 7.07 5.29
N LEU A 39 9.90 6.86 4.25
CA LEU A 39 8.44 6.88 4.37
C LEU A 39 7.91 5.74 5.26
N PHE A 40 8.45 4.53 5.12
CA PHE A 40 8.06 3.39 5.95
C PHE A 40 8.41 3.59 7.43
N GLU A 41 9.55 4.19 7.74
CA GLU A 41 10.01 4.40 9.12
C GLU A 41 9.35 5.62 9.79
N SER A 42 9.07 6.68 9.03
CA SER A 42 8.53 7.95 9.57
C SER A 42 7.00 8.01 9.59
N GLY A 43 6.34 7.47 8.56
CA GLY A 43 4.90 7.52 8.34
C GLY A 43 4.27 8.93 8.48
N PRO A 44 2.93 9.05 8.46
CA PRO A 44 1.95 7.98 8.20
C PRO A 44 2.01 7.47 6.75
N VAL A 45 1.76 6.17 6.55
CA VAL A 45 1.83 5.54 5.22
C VAL A 45 0.82 4.39 5.09
N LEU A 46 0.15 4.32 3.94
CA LEU A 46 -0.67 3.17 3.53
C LEU A 46 0.22 2.08 2.93
N ILE A 47 0.04 0.84 3.36
CA ILE A 47 0.80 -0.31 2.90
C ILE A 47 -0.11 -1.53 2.73
N ALA A 48 0.33 -2.51 1.95
CA ALA A 48 -0.26 -3.84 1.93
C ALA A 48 0.74 -4.81 2.54
N HIS A 49 0.55 -5.18 3.81
CA HIS A 49 1.40 -6.09 4.60
C HIS A 49 2.72 -5.48 5.14
N ALA A 50 2.70 -5.01 6.39
CA ALA A 50 3.86 -4.35 7.03
C ALA A 50 5.13 -5.21 7.05
N GLY A 51 5.01 -6.47 7.46
CA GLY A 51 6.15 -7.40 7.52
C GLY A 51 6.77 -7.70 6.16
N MET A 52 5.96 -7.87 5.11
CA MET A 52 6.47 -8.07 3.75
C MET A 52 7.20 -6.80 3.25
N THR A 53 6.61 -5.62 3.47
CA THR A 53 7.21 -4.34 3.10
C THR A 53 8.56 -4.13 3.79
N ALA A 54 8.63 -4.33 5.12
CA ALA A 54 9.87 -4.24 5.88
C ALA A 54 10.95 -5.20 5.33
N ARG A 55 10.60 -6.47 5.11
CA ARG A 55 11.53 -7.47 4.56
C ARG A 55 12.07 -7.05 3.18
N ARG A 56 11.22 -6.53 2.29
CA ARG A 56 11.66 -6.07 0.96
C ARG A 56 12.53 -4.81 1.03
N LEU A 57 12.35 -4.00 2.06
CA LEU A 57 13.21 -2.87 2.37
C LEU A 57 14.49 -3.28 3.11
N GLY A 58 14.67 -4.55 3.49
CA GLY A 58 15.83 -4.99 4.28
C GLY A 58 15.79 -4.50 5.73
N LEU A 59 14.59 -4.35 6.29
CA LEU A 59 14.31 -3.95 7.66
C LEU A 59 13.67 -5.11 8.44
N TYR A 60 13.74 -5.05 9.77
CA TYR A 60 12.97 -5.95 10.62
C TYR A 60 11.48 -5.60 10.56
N ALA A 61 10.63 -6.63 10.63
CA ALA A 61 9.20 -6.41 10.72
C ALA A 61 8.88 -5.58 11.99
N PRO A 62 8.26 -4.40 11.85
CA PRO A 62 7.98 -3.55 12.99
C PRO A 62 6.87 -4.17 13.86
N PRO A 63 6.81 -3.84 15.16
CA PRO A 63 5.60 -4.07 15.94
C PRO A 63 4.43 -3.28 15.35
N ARG A 64 3.20 -3.54 15.82
CA ARG A 64 2.03 -2.73 15.43
C ARG A 64 2.34 -1.25 15.65
N SER A 65 2.06 -0.44 14.63
CA SER A 65 2.38 0.98 14.60
C SER A 65 1.15 1.78 14.20
N ALA A 66 0.87 2.85 14.93
CA ALA A 66 -0.20 3.80 14.58
C ALA A 66 0.12 4.63 13.31
N ARG A 67 1.27 4.42 12.68
CA ARG A 67 1.73 5.13 11.47
C ARG A 67 1.75 4.25 10.22
N LEU A 68 1.62 2.94 10.39
CA LEU A 68 1.57 1.96 9.31
C LEU A 68 0.12 1.53 9.12
N PHE A 69 -0.56 2.14 8.16
CA PHE A 69 -1.94 1.84 7.85
C PHE A 69 -1.99 0.65 6.89
N ASP A 70 -2.17 -0.55 7.44
CA ASP A 70 -2.21 -1.78 6.65
C ASP A 70 -3.60 -1.97 6.03
N VAL A 71 -3.67 -1.79 4.70
CA VAL A 71 -4.91 -1.90 3.94
C VAL A 71 -5.44 -3.33 3.94
N LEU A 72 -4.60 -4.35 4.20
CA LEU A 72 -5.09 -5.72 4.40
C LEU A 72 -5.87 -5.87 5.71
N GLU A 73 -5.43 -5.20 6.78
CA GLU A 73 -6.16 -5.19 8.06
C GLU A 73 -7.49 -4.45 7.89
N LEU A 74 -7.49 -3.30 7.20
CA LEU A 74 -8.72 -2.58 6.85
C LEU A 74 -9.69 -3.45 6.02
N PHE A 75 -9.18 -4.11 4.97
CA PHE A 75 -9.99 -4.98 4.13
C PHE A 75 -10.61 -6.13 4.94
N ALA A 76 -9.82 -6.80 5.76
CA ALA A 76 -10.30 -7.91 6.61
C ALA A 76 -11.38 -7.45 7.59
N PHE A 77 -11.27 -6.23 8.12
CA PHE A 77 -12.28 -5.63 9.01
C PHE A 77 -13.57 -5.26 8.25
N ALA A 78 -13.45 -4.58 7.11
CA ALA A 78 -14.59 -4.07 6.35
C ALA A 78 -15.31 -5.16 5.54
N ARG A 79 -14.61 -6.23 5.16
CA ARG A 79 -15.09 -7.31 4.27
C ARG A 79 -14.84 -8.67 4.90
N PRO A 80 -15.49 -8.99 6.03
CA PRO A 80 -15.24 -10.23 6.76
C PRO A 80 -15.53 -11.45 5.89
N ALA A 81 -14.72 -12.50 6.07
CA ALA A 81 -14.81 -13.78 5.36
C ALA A 81 -14.72 -13.72 3.83
N GLN A 82 -14.21 -12.61 3.26
CA GLN A 82 -13.90 -12.53 1.83
C GLN A 82 -12.44 -12.85 1.58
N PHE A 83 -12.17 -13.72 0.60
CA PHE A 83 -10.81 -14.07 0.22
C PHE A 83 -10.11 -12.87 -0.44
N CYS A 84 -8.89 -12.60 0.01
CA CYS A 84 -7.99 -11.61 -0.61
C CYS A 84 -6.56 -12.12 -0.51
N ALA A 85 -5.84 -12.20 -1.63
CA ALA A 85 -4.41 -12.45 -1.59
C ALA A 85 -3.71 -11.28 -0.87
N PRO A 86 -2.70 -11.52 0.00
CA PRO A 86 -2.10 -10.48 0.83
C PRO A 86 -1.09 -9.61 0.05
N SER A 87 -1.58 -8.90 -0.97
CA SER A 87 -0.80 -8.02 -1.83
C SER A 87 -1.67 -6.89 -2.39
N ALA A 88 -1.05 -5.83 -2.91
CA ALA A 88 -1.78 -4.75 -3.59
C ALA A 88 -2.56 -5.25 -4.81
N VAL A 89 -2.01 -6.20 -5.57
CA VAL A 89 -2.72 -6.87 -6.68
C VAL A 89 -3.93 -7.65 -6.16
N GLY A 90 -3.77 -8.39 -5.05
CA GLY A 90 -4.85 -9.13 -4.42
C GLY A 90 -5.99 -8.22 -3.94
N LEU A 91 -5.64 -7.14 -3.25
CA LEU A 91 -6.56 -6.10 -2.80
C LEU A 91 -7.30 -5.45 -3.97
N ALA A 92 -6.59 -5.06 -5.03
CA ALA A 92 -7.20 -4.47 -6.22
C ALA A 92 -8.24 -5.41 -6.85
N ARG A 93 -7.88 -6.69 -7.05
CA ARG A 93 -8.80 -7.70 -7.58
C ARG A 93 -10.00 -7.92 -6.66
N ALA A 94 -9.80 -8.03 -5.35
CA ALA A 94 -10.87 -8.21 -4.38
C ALA A 94 -11.83 -7.02 -4.30
N ALA A 95 -11.33 -5.81 -4.60
CA ALA A 95 -12.12 -4.58 -4.71
C ALA A 95 -12.78 -4.39 -6.10
N GLY A 96 -12.56 -5.30 -7.05
CA GLY A 96 -13.10 -5.20 -8.41
C GLY A 96 -12.40 -4.15 -9.29
N LEU A 97 -11.18 -3.73 -8.93
CA LEU A 97 -10.36 -2.82 -9.71
C LEU A 97 -9.59 -3.57 -10.81
N ALA A 98 -9.17 -2.83 -11.84
CA ALA A 98 -8.27 -3.34 -12.85
C ALA A 98 -6.95 -3.81 -12.22
N GLU A 99 -6.41 -4.92 -12.71
CA GLU A 99 -5.17 -5.48 -12.18
C GLU A 99 -3.96 -4.57 -12.47
N PRO A 100 -3.28 -4.06 -11.42
CA PRO A 100 -2.08 -3.24 -11.60
C PRO A 100 -0.88 -4.11 -11.96
N ARG A 101 -0.03 -3.64 -12.88
CA ARG A 101 1.06 -4.44 -13.50
C ARG A 101 2.47 -4.01 -13.09
N ASP A 102 2.61 -2.81 -12.56
CA ASP A 102 3.89 -2.22 -12.16
C ASP A 102 3.79 -1.60 -10.76
N ALA A 103 4.90 -1.09 -10.24
CA ALA A 103 4.92 -0.52 -8.88
C ALA A 103 4.03 0.74 -8.78
N PRO A 104 4.11 1.73 -9.70
CA PRO A 104 3.23 2.91 -9.64
C PRO A 104 1.73 2.58 -9.72
N SER A 105 1.32 1.68 -10.61
CA SER A 105 -0.08 1.25 -10.71
C SER A 105 -0.53 0.51 -9.45
N GLN A 106 0.33 -0.28 -8.81
CA GLN A 106 0.02 -0.93 -7.53
C GLN A 106 -0.14 0.09 -6.40
N ALA A 107 0.67 1.17 -6.38
CA ALA A 107 0.55 2.21 -5.35
C ALA A 107 -0.76 2.98 -5.53
N GLY A 108 -1.08 3.38 -6.77
CA GLY A 108 -2.37 4.00 -7.09
C GLY A 108 -3.55 3.12 -6.71
N ALA A 109 -3.50 1.83 -7.08
CA ALA A 109 -4.55 0.87 -6.74
C ALA A 109 -4.71 0.70 -5.22
N LEU A 110 -3.61 0.62 -4.46
CA LEU A 110 -3.65 0.51 -3.01
C LEU A 110 -4.34 1.72 -2.37
N ARG A 111 -4.06 2.94 -2.86
CA ARG A 111 -4.73 4.16 -2.41
C ARG A 111 -6.23 4.13 -2.72
N SER A 112 -6.61 3.65 -3.91
CA SER A 112 -8.03 3.52 -4.29
C SER A 112 -8.79 2.49 -3.47
N VAL A 113 -8.15 1.40 -3.01
CA VAL A 113 -8.79 0.40 -2.14
C VAL A 113 -9.01 0.93 -0.72
N ALA A 114 -8.16 1.87 -0.27
CA ALA A 114 -8.24 2.45 1.07
C ALA A 114 -9.23 3.62 1.19
N ALA A 115 -9.73 4.15 0.07
CA ALA A 115 -10.69 5.27 0.01
C ALA A 115 -12.14 4.78 0.13
#